data_AF-A0A7X1Y3E5-F1
#
_entry.id   AF-A0A7X1Y3E5-F1
#
_cell.length_a   1.000
_cell.length_b   1.000
_cell.length_c   1.000
_cell.angle_alpha   90.00
_cell.angle_beta   90.00
_cell.angle_gamma   90.00
#
_symmetry.space_group_name_H-M   'P 1'
#
loop_
_entity.id
_entity.type
_entity.pdbx_description
1 polymer ?
#
loop_
_entity_poly.entity_id
_entity_poly.type
_entity_poly.pdbx_seq_one_letter_code
_entity_poly.pdbx_strand_id
1 'polypeptide(L)'
;MQTITVRKLTPETEEICAIRLVGGFDSERKHYPALDLLRLENKRQLELIADYAEVGCAMSLRTIENFIIGELVRADDLVFDGVKYVFNVQGFSEPKSLEYLVWEVLAQIIEE
;
A
#
# COMPACT_ATOMS: atom_id res chain seq x y z
N MET A 1 9.64 -10.53 -20.08
CA MET A 1 9.18 -9.92 -18.81
C MET A 1 9.46 -8.43 -18.89
N GLN A 2 8.42 -7.62 -18.99
CA GLN A 2 8.52 -6.16 -19.02
C GLN A 2 8.82 -5.64 -17.61
N THR A 3 9.57 -4.54 -17.49
CA THR A 3 9.83 -3.88 -16.21
C THR A 3 9.37 -2.43 -16.27
N ILE A 4 8.60 -2.00 -15.27
CA ILE A 4 8.09 -0.63 -15.11
C ILE A 4 8.63 -0.08 -13.80
N THR A 5 9.31 1.06 -13.85
CA THR A 5 9.73 1.76 -12.63
C THR A 5 8.65 2.75 -12.21
N VAL A 6 8.01 2.49 -11.07
CA VAL A 6 7.03 3.37 -10.45
C VAL A 6 7.81 4.51 -9.77
N ARG A 7 7.79 5.69 -10.37
CA ARG A 7 8.42 6.92 -9.84
C ARG A 7 7.41 7.94 -9.34
N LYS A 8 6.14 7.71 -9.62
CA LYS A 8 4.99 8.53 -9.21
C LYS A 8 3.77 7.63 -9.14
N LEU A 9 2.80 8.05 -8.35
CA LEU A 9 1.50 7.41 -8.23
C LEU A 9 0.54 8.01 -9.27
N THR A 10 0.30 7.26 -10.33
CA THR A 10 -0.86 7.37 -11.22
C THR A 10 -1.92 6.36 -10.78
N PRO A 11 -3.19 6.50 -11.20
CA PRO A 11 -4.25 5.56 -10.82
C PRO A 11 -3.87 4.09 -11.05
N GLU A 12 -3.21 3.77 -12.16
CA GLU A 12 -2.77 2.41 -12.47
C GLU A 12 -1.67 1.93 -11.52
N THR A 13 -0.72 2.79 -11.17
CA THR A 13 0.38 2.40 -10.27
C THR A 13 -0.03 2.41 -8.79
N GLU A 14 -1.07 3.17 -8.44
CA GLU A 14 -1.68 3.19 -7.12
C GLU A 14 -2.34 1.84 -6.83
N GLU A 15 -3.11 1.29 -7.77
CA GLU A 15 -3.69 -0.05 -7.64
C GLU A 15 -2.59 -1.13 -7.47
N ILE A 16 -1.50 -1.05 -8.24
CA ILE A 16 -0.37 -1.97 -8.09
C ILE A 16 0.31 -1.83 -6.72
N CYS A 17 0.47 -0.61 -6.22
CA CYS A 17 0.99 -0.38 -4.87
C CYS A 17 0.01 -0.90 -3.81
N ALA A 18 -1.29 -0.71 -3.98
CA ALA A 18 -2.33 -1.24 -3.09
C ALA A 18 -2.28 -2.77 -3.06
N ILE A 19 -2.25 -3.45 -4.21
CA ILE A 19 -2.13 -4.91 -4.29
C ILE A 19 -0.87 -5.39 -3.56
N ARG A 20 0.24 -4.64 -3.64
CA ARG A 20 1.45 -4.99 -2.90
C ARG A 20 1.28 -4.90 -1.38
N LEU A 21 0.44 -3.98 -0.91
CA LEU A 21 0.23 -3.67 0.51
C LEU A 21 -0.91 -4.50 1.12
N VAL A 22 -2.12 -4.38 0.56
CA VAL A 22 -3.36 -4.96 1.08
C VAL A 22 -3.74 -6.27 0.39
N GLY A 23 -3.00 -6.66 -0.65
CA GLY A 23 -3.25 -7.89 -1.40
C GLY A 23 -4.29 -7.72 -2.50
N GLY A 24 -4.60 -8.82 -3.19
CA GLY A 24 -5.53 -8.82 -4.31
C GLY A 24 -5.39 -10.05 -5.20
N PHE A 25 -5.98 -9.97 -6.39
CA PHE A 25 -5.91 -11.01 -7.41
C PHE A 25 -5.42 -10.42 -8.72
N ASP A 26 -4.62 -11.19 -9.46
CA ASP A 26 -4.30 -10.85 -10.85
C ASP A 26 -5.34 -11.39 -11.83
N SER A 27 -5.14 -11.12 -13.12
CA SER A 27 -6.08 -11.51 -14.18
C SER A 27 -6.28 -13.03 -14.29
N GLU A 28 -5.32 -13.82 -13.82
CA GLU A 28 -5.36 -15.28 -13.78
C GLU A 28 -5.92 -15.83 -12.45
N ARG A 29 -6.45 -14.95 -11.59
CA ARG A 29 -6.94 -15.27 -10.23
C ARG A 29 -5.85 -15.79 -9.29
N LYS A 30 -4.58 -15.48 -9.56
CA LYS A 30 -3.53 -15.75 -8.58
C LYS A 30 -3.67 -14.75 -7.44
N HIS A 31 -3.71 -15.28 -6.22
CA HIS A 31 -3.83 -14.48 -5.01
C HIS A 31 -2.48 -13.91 -4.57
N TYR A 32 -2.47 -12.60 -4.28
CA TYR A 32 -1.37 -11.89 -3.64
C TYR A 32 -1.83 -11.54 -2.24
N PRO A 33 -1.23 -12.13 -1.19
CA PRO A 33 -1.68 -11.88 0.16
C PRO A 33 -1.27 -10.48 0.62
N ALA A 34 -2.07 -9.88 1.49
CA ALA A 34 -1.71 -8.65 2.20
C ALA A 34 -0.37 -8.80 2.94
N LEU A 35 0.26 -7.67 3.25
CA LEU A 35 1.39 -7.61 4.17
C LEU A 35 1.05 -8.32 5.47
N ASP A 36 2.03 -9.05 6.03
CA ASP A 36 1.82 -9.83 7.26
C ASP A 36 1.27 -8.97 8.40
N LEU A 37 1.70 -7.69 8.50
CA LEU A 37 1.24 -6.73 9.50
C LEU A 37 -0.23 -6.30 9.33
N LEU A 38 -0.78 -6.41 8.13
CA LEU A 38 -2.17 -6.07 7.79
C LEU A 38 -3.10 -7.30 7.81
N ARG A 39 -2.57 -8.49 8.12
CA ARG A 39 -3.38 -9.69 8.33
C ARG A 39 -4.00 -9.69 9.72
N LEU A 40 -5.14 -10.38 9.84
CA LEU A 40 -6.00 -10.48 11.03
C LEU A 40 -5.25 -10.60 12.37
N GLU A 41 -4.21 -11.43 12.42
CA GLU A 41 -3.46 -11.72 13.65
C GLU A 41 -2.64 -10.52 14.15
N ASN A 42 -2.23 -9.63 13.24
CA ASN A 42 -1.24 -8.58 13.50
C ASN A 42 -1.82 -7.17 13.44
N LYS A 43 -2.93 -6.97 12.72
CA LYS A 43 -3.50 -5.63 12.49
C LYS A 43 -4.06 -4.94 13.74
N ARG A 44 -4.33 -5.69 14.82
CA ARG A 44 -4.70 -5.14 16.15
C ARG A 44 -3.73 -4.09 16.68
N GLN A 45 -2.45 -4.20 16.32
CA GLN A 45 -1.44 -3.23 16.74
C GLN A 45 -1.61 -1.86 16.04
N LEU A 46 -2.34 -1.84 14.92
CA LEU A 46 -2.58 -0.67 14.09
C LEU A 46 -3.98 -0.09 14.25
N GLU A 47 -4.94 -0.82 14.83
CA GLU A 47 -6.35 -0.41 15.02
C GLU A 47 -6.46 0.99 15.64
N LEU A 48 -5.83 1.23 16.79
CA LEU A 48 -5.91 2.54 17.45
C LEU A 48 -5.39 3.68 16.57
N ILE A 49 -4.32 3.43 15.80
CA ILE A 49 -3.77 4.44 14.88
C ILE A 49 -4.73 4.64 13.71
N ALA A 50 -5.31 3.57 13.19
CA ALA A 50 -6.27 3.60 12.08
C ALA A 50 -7.56 4.35 12.48
N ASP A 51 -8.13 4.08 13.65
CA ASP A 51 -9.32 4.77 14.16
C ASP A 51 -9.12 6.29 14.23
N TYR A 52 -7.96 6.71 14.77
CA TYR A 52 -7.63 8.13 14.81
C TYR A 52 -7.36 8.73 13.42
N ALA A 53 -6.75 7.96 12.52
CA ALA A 53 -6.50 8.41 11.15
C ALA A 53 -7.82 8.60 10.37
N GLU A 54 -8.78 7.69 10.54
CA GLU A 54 -10.10 7.73 9.91
C GLU A 54 -10.86 9.02 10.26
N VAL A 55 -10.78 9.46 11.52
CA VAL A 55 -11.39 10.73 11.97
C VAL A 55 -10.55 11.98 11.66
N GLY A 56 -9.46 11.83 10.91
CA GLY A 56 -8.65 12.95 10.40
C GLY A 56 -7.52 13.42 11.34
N CYS A 57 -7.08 12.60 12.30
CA CYS A 57 -5.90 12.92 13.10
C CYS A 57 -4.64 13.01 12.22
N ALA A 58 -4.11 14.21 12.06
CA ALA A 58 -2.94 14.45 11.19
C ALA A 58 -1.71 13.62 11.57
N MET A 59 -1.48 13.37 12.87
CA MET A 59 -0.37 12.53 13.32
C MET A 59 -0.56 11.07 12.93
N SER A 60 -1.78 10.55 13.04
CA SER A 60 -2.10 9.17 12.68
C SER A 60 -2.06 8.97 11.17
N LEU A 61 -2.63 9.89 10.39
CA LEU A 61 -2.53 9.90 8.92
C LEU A 61 -1.06 9.86 8.47
N ARG A 62 -0.24 10.74 9.02
CA ARG A 62 1.20 10.77 8.73
C ARG A 62 1.92 9.48 9.13
N THR A 63 1.47 8.83 10.19
CA THR A 63 2.04 7.54 10.63
C THR A 63 1.73 6.45 9.61
N ILE A 64 0.50 6.39 9.09
CA ILE A 64 0.10 5.45 8.03
C ILE A 64 0.83 5.75 6.72
N GLU A 65 0.96 7.01 6.32
CA GLU A 65 1.75 7.42 5.13
C GLU A 65 3.20 6.94 5.22
N ASN A 66 3.86 7.15 6.37
CA ASN A 66 5.23 6.70 6.59
C ASN A 66 5.34 5.17 6.58
N PHE A 67 4.35 4.48 7.13
CA PHE A 67 4.26 3.02 7.07
C PHE A 67 4.20 2.55 5.61
N ILE A 68 3.30 3.10 4.79
CA ILE A 68 3.15 2.78 3.36
C ILE A 68 4.47 2.99 2.62
N ILE A 69 5.09 4.16 2.78
CA ILE A 69 6.38 4.49 2.15
C ILE A 69 7.44 3.46 2.57
N GLY A 70 7.53 3.17 3.88
CA GLY A 70 8.52 2.25 4.42
C GLY A 70 8.35 0.82 3.92
N GLU A 71 7.11 0.37 3.70
CA GLU A 71 6.82 -0.96 3.14
C GLU A 71 7.11 -1.01 1.64
N LEU A 72 6.73 0.00 0.86
CA LEU A 72 7.03 0.05 -0.58
C LEU A 72 8.54 0.12 -0.84
N VAL A 73 9.29 0.88 -0.03
CA VAL A 73 10.77 0.91 -0.09
C VAL A 73 11.37 -0.47 0.23
N ARG A 74 10.84 -1.17 1.24
CA ARG A 74 11.32 -2.52 1.61
C ARG A 74 10.96 -3.59 0.60
N ALA A 75 9.79 -3.45 -0.02
CA ALA A 75 9.30 -4.39 -1.03
C ALA A 75 10.20 -4.42 -2.27
N ASP A 76 10.77 -3.27 -2.65
CA ASP A 76 11.56 -3.02 -3.87
C ASP A 76 10.76 -3.22 -5.17
N ASP A 77 10.06 -4.35 -5.31
CA ASP A 77 9.25 -4.68 -6.47
C ASP A 77 7.98 -5.52 -6.18
N LEU A 78 7.17 -5.66 -7.24
CA LEU A 78 6.09 -6.62 -7.36
C LEU A 78 6.07 -7.18 -8.79
N VAL A 79 5.85 -8.49 -8.95
CA VAL A 79 5.52 -9.08 -10.25
C VAL A 79 4.03 -9.34 -10.31
N PHE A 80 3.33 -8.65 -11.20
CA PHE A 80 1.87 -8.72 -11.37
C PHE A 80 1.54 -8.84 -12.85
N ASP A 81 0.71 -9.83 -13.23
CA ASP A 81 0.36 -10.13 -14.63
C ASP A 81 1.58 -10.22 -15.58
N GLY A 82 2.68 -10.82 -15.11
CA GLY A 82 3.91 -10.98 -15.90
C GLY A 82 4.73 -9.70 -16.11
N VAL A 83 4.33 -8.60 -15.48
CA VAL A 83 5.05 -7.32 -15.46
C VAL A 83 5.71 -7.12 -14.11
N LYS A 84 7.00 -6.74 -14.13
CA LYS A 84 7.75 -6.39 -12.93
C LYS A 84 7.63 -4.88 -12.66
N TYR A 85 7.03 -4.50 -11.55
CA TYR A 85 6.92 -3.12 -11.07
C TYR A 85 7.98 -2.88 -10.02
N VAL A 86 8.85 -1.89 -10.21
CA VAL A 86 9.91 -1.52 -9.26
C VAL A 86 9.55 -0.20 -8.61
N PHE A 87 9.48 -0.15 -7.28
CA PHE A 87 9.03 1.00 -6.51
C PHE A 87 10.19 1.95 -6.21
N ASN A 88 10.31 3.03 -6.98
CA ASN A 88 11.25 4.10 -6.69
C ASN A 88 10.55 5.22 -5.91
N VAL A 89 10.30 4.95 -4.63
CA VAL A 89 9.55 5.84 -3.72
C VAL A 89 10.30 7.16 -3.47
N GLN A 90 11.63 7.15 -3.52
CA GLN A 90 12.44 8.38 -3.41
C GLN A 90 12.17 9.37 -4.56
N GLY A 91 11.60 8.90 -5.67
CA GLY A 91 11.19 9.72 -6.81
C GLY A 91 9.79 10.31 -6.71
N PHE A 92 8.99 9.96 -5.68
CA PHE A 92 7.60 10.40 -5.58
C PHE A 92 7.56 11.91 -5.32
N SER A 93 7.24 12.68 -6.37
CA SER A 93 7.29 14.14 -6.35
C SER A 93 6.13 14.79 -5.60
N GLU A 94 5.08 14.05 -5.24
CA GLU A 94 3.84 14.60 -4.66
C GLU A 94 3.32 13.74 -3.49
N PRO A 95 3.55 14.11 -2.23
CA PRO A 95 3.07 13.36 -1.06
C PRO A 95 1.54 13.21 -0.99
N LYS A 96 0.79 14.15 -1.60
CA LYS A 96 -0.69 14.09 -1.69
C LYS A 96 -1.20 12.89 -2.49
N SER A 97 -0.33 12.19 -3.23
CA SER A 97 -0.71 11.03 -4.02
C SER A 97 -0.86 9.73 -3.21
N LEU A 98 -0.57 9.75 -1.91
CA LEU A 98 -0.74 8.58 -1.04
C LEU A 98 -2.16 8.43 -0.49
N GLU A 99 -3.04 9.41 -0.69
CA GLU A 99 -4.39 9.41 -0.10
C GLU A 99 -5.17 8.14 -0.42
N TYR A 100 -5.15 7.71 -1.68
CA TYR A 100 -5.76 6.43 -2.07
C TYR A 100 -5.18 5.24 -1.30
N LEU A 101 -3.85 5.13 -1.24
CA LEU A 101 -3.18 4.03 -0.52
C LEU A 101 -3.45 4.07 0.98
N VAL A 102 -3.57 5.26 1.56
CA VAL A 102 -3.94 5.44 2.98
C VAL A 102 -5.33 4.85 3.20
N TRP A 103 -6.31 5.16 2.36
CA TRP A 103 -7.67 4.64 2.49
C TRP A 103 -7.74 3.12 2.31
N GLU A 104 -7.05 2.55 1.33
CA GLU A 104 -6.99 1.10 1.14
C GLU A 104 -6.38 0.40 2.36
N VAL A 105 -5.28 0.93 2.90
CA VAL A 105 -4.64 0.38 4.11
C VAL A 105 -5.53 0.52 5.34
N LEU A 106 -6.22 1.65 5.51
CA LEU A 106 -7.16 1.85 6.62
C LEU A 106 -8.33 0.87 6.53
N ALA A 107 -8.92 0.71 5.34
CA ALA A 107 -9.98 -0.27 5.10
C ALA A 107 -9.51 -1.68 5.49
N GLN A 108 -8.33 -2.10 5.04
CA GLN A 108 -7.77 -3.40 5.38
C GLN A 108 -7.54 -3.60 6.90
N ILE A 109 -7.18 -2.53 7.62
CA ILE A 109 -7.00 -2.58 9.08
C ILE A 109 -8.35 -2.70 9.79
N ILE A 110 -9.34 -1.89 9.40
CA ILE A 110 -10.62 -1.76 10.09
C ILE A 110 -11.58 -2.91 9.76
N GLU A 111 -11.53 -3.46 8.55
CA GLU A 111 -12.48 -4.48 8.07
C GLU A 111 -12.35 -5.80 8.83
N GLU A 112 -13.34 -6.17 9.67
CA GLU A 112 -13.31 -7.34 10.58
C GLU A 112 -13.02 -8.70 9.92
#